data_AF-A0A4R4NRC1-F1
#
_entry.id   AF-A0A4R4NRC1-F1
#
_cell.length_a   1.000
_cell.length_b   1.000
_cell.length_c   1.000
_cell.angle_alpha   90.00
_cell.angle_beta   90.00
_cell.angle_gamma   90.00
#
_symmetry.space_group_name_H-M   'P 1'
#
loop_
_entity.id
_entity.type
_entity.pdbx_description
1 polymer ?
#
loop_
_entity_poly.entity_id
_entity_poly.type
_entity_poly.pdbx_seq_one_letter_code
_entity_poly.pdbx_strand_id
1 'polypeptide(L)' 'MSSAVRRTWRRLVQSYTALCARDDAAKHGVTIPSGIWACVNCHQPHLELSSLQYHLRTEHPGATAG' A
#
# COMPACT_ATOMS: atom_id res chain seq x y z
N MET A 1 -7.74 -10.73 20.54
CA MET A 1 -7.20 -9.35 20.41
C MET A 1 -8.34 -8.34 20.35
N SER A 2 -8.23 -7.22 21.07
CA SER A 2 -9.25 -6.15 21.03
C SER A 2 -9.31 -5.46 19.66
N SER A 3 -10.44 -4.81 19.37
CA SER A 3 -10.63 -4.05 18.13
C SER A 3 -9.63 -2.90 17.98
N ALA A 4 -9.26 -2.23 19.09
CA ALA A 4 -8.24 -1.19 19.12
C ALA A 4 -6.86 -1.74 18.74
N VAL A 5 -6.44 -2.85 19.35
CA VAL A 5 -5.14 -3.49 19.04
C VAL A 5 -5.08 -3.91 17.57
N ARG A 6 -6.16 -4.47 17.01
CA ARG A 6 -6.23 -4.81 15.58
C ARG A 6 -6.12 -3.59 14.65
N ARG A 7 -6.65 -2.42 15.04
CA ARG A 7 -6.49 -1.18 14.25
C ARG A 7 -5.07 -0.65 14.32
N THR A 8 -4.48 -0.61 15.51
CA THR A 8 -3.10 -0.14 15.69
C THR A 8 -2.12 -1.05 14.96
N TRP A 9 -2.30 -2.36 15.06
CA TRP A 9 -1.48 -3.33 14.31
C TRP A 9 -1.59 -3.11 12.80
N ARG A 10 -2.80 -2.96 12.25
CA ARG A 10 -2.99 -2.65 10.81
C ARG A 10 -2.26 -1.39 10.38
N ARG A 11 -2.33 -0.31 11.17
CA ARG A 11 -1.62 0.94 10.87
C ARG A 11 -0.10 0.78 10.90
N LEU A 12 0.42 0.00 11.85
CA LEU A 12 1.86 -0.29 11.95
C LEU A 12 2.34 -1.10 10.75
N VAL A 13 1.62 -2.16 10.38
CA VAL A 13 1.94 -2.97 9.20
C VAL A 13 1.92 -2.12 7.94
N GLN A 14 0.89 -1.29 7.75
CA GLN A 14 0.80 -0.37 6.60
C GLN A 14 1.97 0.63 6.56
N SER A 15 2.38 1.17 7.71
CA SER A 15 3.51 2.11 7.76
C SER A 15 4.82 1.41 7.43
N TYR A 16 5.01 0.19 7.94
CA TYR A 16 6.17 -0.63 7.65
C TYR A 16 6.27 -0.98 6.16
N THR A 17 5.18 -1.47 5.54
CA THR A 17 5.18 -1.82 4.12
C THR A 17 5.42 -0.62 3.22
N ALA A 18 4.87 0.54 3.56
CA ALA A 18 5.12 1.78 2.83
C ALA A 18 6.59 2.23 2.93
N LEU A 19 7.25 2.05 4.08
CA LEU A 19 8.67 2.36 4.23
C LEU A 19 9.55 1.42 3.40
N CYS A 20 9.27 0.12 3.41
CA CYS A 20 10.00 -0.85 2.59
C CYS A 20 9.86 -0.54 1.10
N ALA A 21 8.67 -0.18 0.64
CA ALA A 21 8.45 0.18 -0.75
C ALA A 21 9.18 1.48 -1.15
N ARG A 22 9.35 2.44 -0.22
CA ARG A 22 10.13 3.68 -0.46
C ARG A 22 11.60 3.39 -0.59
N ASP A 23 12.12 2.52 0.27
CA ASP A 23 13.51 2.08 0.22
C ASP A 23 13.79 1.31 -1.09
N ASP A 24 12.87 0.45 -1.52
CA ASP A 24 12.94 -0.27 -2.79
C ASP A 24 12.96 0.67 -3.99
N ALA A 25 12.02 1.62 -4.05
CA ALA A 25 11.99 2.64 -5.08
C ALA A 25 13.30 3.45 -5.16
N ALA A 26 13.84 3.85 -4.00
CA ALA A 26 15.12 4.54 -3.92
C ALA A 26 16.28 3.68 -4.44
N LYS A 27 16.34 2.40 -4.07
CA LYS A 27 17.35 1.44 -4.56
C LYS A 27 17.30 1.23 -6.07
N HIS A 28 16.10 1.24 -6.65
CA HIS A 28 15.89 1.05 -8.07
C HIS A 28 15.94 2.37 -8.88
N GLY A 29 16.21 3.51 -8.23
CA GLY A 29 16.26 4.82 -8.89
C GLY A 29 14.90 5.32 -9.38
N VAL A 30 13.81 4.73 -8.88
CA VAL A 30 12.44 5.08 -9.25
C VAL A 30 11.98 6.21 -8.33
N THR A 31 11.82 7.41 -8.89
CA THR A 31 11.21 8.54 -8.16
C THR A 31 9.73 8.57 -8.49
N ILE A 32 8.89 8.20 -7.53
CA ILE A 32 7.44 8.12 -7.75
C ILE A 32 6.86 9.53 -7.52
N PRO A 33 6.36 10.21 -8.56
CA PRO A 33 6.01 11.64 -8.49
C PRO A 33 4.89 11.95 -7.50
N SER A 34 4.05 10.96 -7.21
CA SER A 34 2.88 11.04 -6.33
C SER A 34 3.03 10.23 -5.03
N GLY A 35 4.22 9.70 -4.76
CA GLY A 35 4.48 8.84 -3.60
C GLY A 35 3.95 7.42 -3.75
N ILE A 36 4.05 6.64 -2.67
CA ILE A 36 3.66 5.21 -2.64
C ILE A 36 2.22 5.06 -2.24
N TRP A 37 1.49 4.22 -2.96
CA TRP A 37 0.11 3.89 -2.65
C TRP A 37 0.01 2.59 -1.87
N ALA A 38 -1.01 2.45 -1.03
CA ALA A 38 -1.31 1.20 -0.34
C ALA A 38 -2.77 0.84 -0.56
N CYS A 39 -3.04 -0.42 -0.89
CA CYS A 39 -4.41 -0.91 -1.00
C CYS A 39 -5.11 -0.86 0.37
N VAL A 40 -6.30 -0.27 0.46
CA VAL A 40 -7.05 -0.18 1.72
C VAL A 40 -7.58 -1.53 2.23
N ASN A 41 -7.71 -2.51 1.34
CA ASN A 41 -8.22 -3.83 1.70
C ASN A 41 -7.11 -4.76 2.20
N CYS A 42 -6.08 -4.99 1.38
CA CYS A 42 -5.00 -5.92 1.71
C CYS A 42 -3.72 -5.23 2.23
N HIS A 43 -3.62 -3.90 2.17
CA HIS A 43 -2.47 -3.11 2.64
C HIS A 43 -1.18 -3.37 1.86
N GLN A 44 -1.30 -3.95 0.67
CA GLN A 44 -0.17 -4.14 -0.24
C GLN A 44 0.28 -2.78 -0.81
N PRO A 45 1.58 -2.45 -0.73
CA PRO A 45 2.11 -1.22 -1.30
C PRO A 45 2.30 -1.35 -2.82
N HIS A 46 2.10 -0.25 -3.53
CA HIS A 46 2.29 -0.14 -4.98
C HIS A 46 3.08 1.12 -5.30
N LEU A 47 4.08 0.96 -6.17
CA LEU A 47 4.96 2.04 -6.60
C LEU A 47 4.37 2.89 -7.73
N GLU A 48 3.34 2.39 -8.42
CA GLU A 48 2.67 3.05 -9.55
C GLU A 48 1.15 3.07 -9.34
N LEU A 49 0.48 4.18 -9.70
CA LEU A 49 -0.97 4.33 -9.52
C LEU A 49 -1.70 3.32 -10.39
N SER A 50 -1.19 3.11 -11.61
CA SER A 50 -1.69 2.10 -12.54
C SER A 50 -1.58 0.70 -11.97
N SER A 51 -0.50 0.38 -11.24
CA SER A 51 -0.35 -0.90 -10.54
C SER A 51 -1.35 -1.06 -9.39
N LEU A 52 -1.62 0.00 -8.62
CA LEU A 52 -2.68 -0.02 -7.60
C LEU A 52 -4.05 -0.25 -8.25
N GLN A 53 -4.37 0.50 -9.30
CA GLN A 53 -5.65 0.38 -10.01
C GLN A 53 -5.83 -1.01 -10.63
N TYR A 54 -4.75 -1.58 -11.17
CA TYR A 54 -4.76 -2.96 -11.66
C TYR A 54 -5.02 -3.94 -10.53
N HIS A 55 -4.28 -3.83 -9.42
CA HIS A 55 -4.45 -4.67 -8.24
C HIS A 55 -5.87 -4.61 -7.68
N LEU A 56 -6.46 -3.41 -7.55
CA LEU A 56 -7.85 -3.27 -7.11
C LEU A 56 -8.80 -3.97 -8.07
N ARG A 57 -8.54 -3.94 -9.37
CA ARG A 57 -9.39 -4.58 -10.38
C ARG A 57 -9.27 -6.11 -10.36
N THR A 58 -8.08 -6.65 -10.13
CA THR A 58 -7.84 -8.11 -10.18
C THR A 58 -8.06 -8.81 -8.84
N GLU A 59 -7.58 -8.22 -7.75
CA GLU A 59 -7.60 -8.85 -6.42
C GLU A 59 -8.80 -8.38 -5.57
N HIS A 60 -9.35 -7.20 -5.84
CA HIS A 60 -10.42 -6.59 -5.03
C HIS A 60 -11.55 -5.99 -5.87
N PRO A 61 -12.20 -6.78 -6.75
CA PRO A 61 -13.24 -6.27 -7.63
C PRO A 61 -14.34 -5.56 -6.82
N GLY A 62 -14.48 -4.25 -7.03
CA GLY A 62 -15.45 -3.39 -6.32
C GLY A 62 -14.87 -2.46 -5.25
N ALA A 63 -13.56 -2.51 -4.97
CA ALA A 63 -12.90 -1.60 -4.03
C ALA A 63 -12.43 -0.30 -4.70
N THR A 64 -12.66 0.84 -4.05
CA THR A 64 -12.13 2.15 -4.48
C THR A 64 -10.75 2.40 -3.89
N ALA A 65 -9.84 2.98 -4.67
CA ALA A 65 -8.57 3.49 -4.16
C ALA A 65 -8.85 4.57 -3.10
N GLY A 66 -8.16 4.50 -1.96
CA GLY A 66 -8.22 5.47 -0.87
C GLY A 66 -6.84 6.06 -0.60
#